data_AF-A0A950B1X5-F1
#
_entry.id   AF-A0A950B1X5-F1
#
_cell.length_a   1.000
_cell.length_b   1.000
_cell.length_c   1.000
_cell.angle_alpha   90.00
_cell.angle_beta   90.00
_cell.angle_gamma   90.00
#
_symmetry.space_group_name_H-M   'P 1'
#
loop_
_entity.id
_entity.type
_entity.pdbx_description
1 polymer ?
#
loop_
_entity_poly.entity_id
_entity_poly.type
_entity_poly.pdbx_seq_one_letter_code
_entity_poly.pdbx_strand_id
1 'polypeptide(L)'
;MDVAVVTDRAFLPWCATALRSCARATHDANVRLHVLVHPEVSPDEGKGLIEAGTVNGATVSIRMVDEQAVAALPSKGPALGGRMCWQRILLAESLPEIDRVIYLDADTLVRHSVLPLWNSLTGAPIAAVANVTEPWMESHLHSLGLEDPKDYFNAGVLVLDLAAWRAAGATDRLLGVARCHRRRWYDQDTLNIVFAGRWQRLHPRWNAMNSLWWWADHARRVLPEDELDAARADPSVVHFEGPPVVKPWHFLSQHPFRGEYRTTLDETHWAGQPLEERTLATRLIAKLPADRRLTAYGHWKRASDRARAAPAVGRRRAINLAARLNAKRRNPRVSTAVSANDNMLFEGTLRLYFEVGADALEQIRVGLDACGIGEPERVLDCPSGYGRVLRYMRAAWPNAQLVAMELSPGAPEFCAVTFGARPVQSANPLWSVDGVGDGFDLVWSGSLLTHFNSDAWAPTLDYFRRRLRVGGALIFTTHGERSIALIERDPATVDVVRAACSGWSGDYGIPDAGSMVARVRDSGFAFTAYEGSHDWGISVSTAEWVRRRVDDVGGLELVRHAPHGWSEHQDVWTFKRS
;
A
#
# COMPACT_ATOMS: atom_id res chain seq x y z
N MET A 1 36.35 4.11 15.76
CA MET A 1 35.97 2.91 14.99
C MET A 1 34.57 3.12 14.44
N ASP A 2 34.26 2.47 13.32
CA ASP A 2 32.99 2.66 12.60
C ASP A 2 32.17 1.38 12.63
N VAL A 3 30.89 1.52 12.97
CA VAL A 3 29.93 0.42 13.02
C VAL A 3 28.73 0.82 12.17
N ALA A 4 28.27 -0.06 11.27
CA ALA A 4 27.12 0.18 10.41
C ALA A 4 25.98 -0.80 10.70
N VAL A 5 24.75 -0.30 10.62
CA VAL A 5 23.52 -1.09 10.73
C VAL A 5 22.55 -0.62 9.65
N VAL A 6 21.84 -1.54 9.02
CA VAL A 6 20.77 -1.25 8.06
C VAL A 6 19.43 -1.60 8.71
N THR A 7 18.42 -0.73 8.59
CA THR A 7 17.08 -0.99 9.13
C THR A 7 15.96 -0.36 8.30
N ASP A 8 14.74 -0.89 8.46
CA ASP A 8 13.49 -0.29 8.03
C ASP A 8 12.63 0.11 9.25
N ARG A 9 11.40 0.61 9.02
CA ARG A 9 10.52 1.02 10.12
C ARG A 9 10.10 -0.17 11.00
N ALA A 10 9.90 -1.34 10.39
CA ALA A 10 9.49 -2.54 11.12
C ALA A 10 10.57 -3.05 12.10
N PHE A 11 11.84 -2.76 11.82
CA PHE A 11 12.98 -3.19 12.62
C PHE A 11 13.52 -2.15 13.62
N LEU A 12 12.94 -0.96 13.71
CA LEU A 12 13.45 0.14 14.56
C LEU A 12 13.71 -0.25 16.03
N PRO A 13 12.80 -0.95 16.75
CA PRO A 13 13.06 -1.30 18.15
C PRO A 13 14.26 -2.24 18.30
N TRP A 14 14.46 -3.10 17.31
CA TRP A 14 15.52 -4.11 17.31
C TRP A 14 16.86 -3.45 16.99
N CYS A 15 16.87 -2.61 15.95
CA CYS A 15 18.00 -1.76 15.59
C CYS A 15 18.44 -0.90 16.79
N ALA A 16 17.51 -0.24 17.47
CA ALA A 16 17.80 0.56 18.66
C ALA A 16 18.48 -0.26 19.77
N THR A 17 18.07 -1.52 19.94
CA THR A 17 18.68 -2.45 20.91
C THR A 17 20.12 -2.82 20.52
N ALA A 18 20.37 -3.08 19.23
CA ALA A 18 21.71 -3.34 18.71
C ALA A 18 22.63 -2.12 18.89
N LEU A 19 22.17 -0.91 18.56
CA LEU A 19 22.90 0.34 18.74
C LEU A 19 23.23 0.59 20.22
N ARG A 20 22.21 0.50 21.09
CA ARG A 20 22.34 0.70 22.54
C ARG A 20 23.33 -0.26 23.17
N SER A 21 23.22 -1.54 22.84
CA SER A 21 24.13 -2.58 23.37
C SER A 21 25.57 -2.37 22.88
N CYS A 22 25.77 -2.06 21.59
CA CYS A 22 27.09 -1.81 21.01
C CYS A 22 27.80 -0.62 21.66
N ALA A 23 27.12 0.53 21.74
CA ALA A 23 27.66 1.75 22.34
C ALA A 23 27.92 1.59 23.84
N ARG A 24 27.05 0.88 24.57
CA ARG A 24 27.24 0.61 25.99
C ARG A 24 28.44 -0.29 26.25
N ALA A 25 28.56 -1.39 25.51
CA ALA A 25 29.60 -2.39 25.73
C ALA A 25 30.99 -1.89 25.30
N THR A 26 31.07 -1.06 24.26
CA THR A 26 32.33 -0.58 23.68
C THR A 26 32.67 0.84 24.16
N HIS A 27 32.93 0.97 25.46
CA HIS A 27 33.28 2.24 26.12
C HIS A 27 34.78 2.58 26.04
N ASP A 28 35.59 1.64 25.57
CA ASP A 28 37.05 1.72 25.43
C ASP A 28 37.50 2.25 24.05
N ALA A 29 36.57 2.72 23.22
CA ALA A 29 36.86 3.32 21.92
C ALA A 29 35.86 4.43 21.54
N ASN A 30 36.29 5.35 20.69
CA ASN A 30 35.38 6.30 20.04
C ASN A 30 34.54 5.59 18.98
N VAL A 31 33.27 5.33 19.28
CA VAL A 31 32.34 4.60 18.40
C VAL A 31 31.55 5.57 17.53
N ARG A 32 31.58 5.36 16.21
CA ARG A 32 30.74 6.06 15.22
C ARG A 32 29.76 5.06 14.62
N LEU A 33 28.48 5.21 14.95
CA LEU A 33 27.38 4.38 14.47
C LEU A 33 26.78 5.02 13.21
N HIS A 34 26.80 4.29 12.10
CA HIS A 34 26.23 4.69 10.82
C HIS A 34 24.97 3.88 10.57
N VAL A 35 23.81 4.51 10.68
CA VAL A 35 22.51 3.84 10.56
C VAL A 35 21.90 4.18 9.22
N LEU A 36 21.82 3.18 8.35
CA LEU A 36 21.21 3.32 7.04
C LEU A 36 19.73 2.90 7.14
N VAL A 37 18.82 3.87 6.94
CA VAL A 37 17.38 3.69 7.14
C VAL A 37 16.62 3.74 5.82
N HIS A 38 15.53 2.97 5.74
CA HIS A 38 14.57 3.07 4.63
C HIS A 38 13.90 4.47 4.59
N PRO A 39 13.59 5.04 3.41
CA PRO A 39 12.83 6.29 3.23
C PRO A 39 11.49 6.42 3.93
N GLU A 40 10.96 5.32 4.45
CA GLU A 40 9.75 5.36 5.26
C GLU A 40 10.02 5.80 6.70
N VAL A 41 11.25 5.71 7.21
CA VAL A 41 11.57 6.09 8.58
C VAL A 41 11.48 7.61 8.70
N SER A 42 10.59 8.08 9.58
CA SER A 42 10.38 9.51 9.81
C SER A 42 11.55 10.14 10.60
N PRO A 43 11.72 11.47 10.55
CA PRO A 43 12.74 12.17 11.34
C PRO A 43 12.64 11.90 12.85
N ASP A 44 11.42 11.82 13.41
CA ASP A 44 11.21 11.55 14.83
C ASP A 44 11.60 10.11 15.21
N GLU A 45 11.26 9.14 14.36
CA GLU A 45 11.72 7.75 14.51
C GLU A 45 13.25 7.67 14.43
N GLY A 46 13.86 8.43 13.51
CA GLY A 46 15.32 8.57 13.40
C GLY A 46 15.94 9.16 14.66
N LYS A 47 15.32 10.19 15.26
CA LYS A 47 15.78 10.77 16.53
C LYS A 47 15.82 9.72 17.64
N GLY A 48 14.84 8.82 17.71
CA GLY A 48 14.84 7.71 18.66
C GLY A 48 16.04 6.76 18.50
N LEU A 49 16.51 6.51 17.27
CA LEU A 49 17.72 5.72 17.01
C LEU A 49 18.98 6.45 17.45
N ILE A 50 19.05 7.76 17.21
CA ILE A 50 20.17 8.61 17.66
C ILE A 50 20.26 8.57 19.19
N GLU A 51 19.14 8.74 19.90
CA GLU A 51 19.08 8.68 21.35
C GLU A 51 19.49 7.30 21.88
N ALA A 52 19.07 6.21 21.22
CA ALA A 52 19.44 4.85 21.62
C ALA A 52 20.95 4.58 21.53
N GLY A 53 21.61 5.07 20.47
CA GLY A 53 23.04 4.84 20.23
C GLY A 53 23.99 5.86 20.87
N THR A 54 23.52 7.03 21.28
CA THR A 54 24.35 8.11 21.85
C THR A 54 24.58 7.91 23.36
N VAL A 55 25.33 6.87 23.71
CA VAL A 55 25.77 6.57 25.08
C VAL A 55 27.27 6.38 25.14
N ASN A 56 27.89 6.62 26.30
CA ASN A 56 29.33 6.47 26.51
C ASN A 56 30.21 7.19 25.47
N GLY A 57 29.76 8.35 24.97
CA GLY A 57 30.50 9.14 23.97
C GLY A 57 30.42 8.62 22.53
N ALA A 58 29.64 7.56 22.27
CA ALA A 58 29.33 7.13 20.91
C ALA A 58 28.53 8.19 20.15
N THR A 59 28.73 8.26 18.85
CA THR A 59 28.00 9.17 17.94
C THR A 59 27.16 8.37 16.96
N VAL A 60 26.00 8.90 16.57
CA VAL A 60 25.10 8.27 15.60
C VAL A 60 24.89 9.20 14.41
N SER A 61 25.04 8.67 13.20
CA SER A 61 24.63 9.32 11.96
C SER A 61 23.56 8.50 11.26
N ILE A 62 22.58 9.18 10.66
CA ILE A 62 21.51 8.56 9.89
C ILE A 62 21.71 8.88 8.41
N ARG A 63 21.60 7.87 7.56
CA ARG A 63 21.63 7.99 6.10
C ARG A 63 20.46 7.23 5.50
N MET A 64 19.98 7.71 4.37
CA MET A 64 18.97 6.97 3.62
C MET A 64 19.63 5.89 2.79
N VAL A 65 19.01 4.72 2.73
CA VAL A 65 19.42 3.66 1.80
C VAL A 65 19.11 4.03 0.35
N ASP A 66 19.87 3.48 -0.59
CA ASP A 66 19.59 3.63 -2.02
C ASP A 66 18.65 2.52 -2.51
N GLU A 67 17.35 2.83 -2.54
CA GLU A 67 16.34 1.88 -3.03
C GLU A 67 16.49 1.58 -4.53
N GLN A 68 16.96 2.54 -5.32
CA GLN A 68 17.08 2.38 -6.77
C GLN A 68 18.21 1.41 -7.12
N ALA A 69 19.34 1.48 -6.41
CA ALA A 69 20.47 0.59 -6.60
C ALA A 69 20.10 -0.89 -6.43
N VAL A 70 19.12 -1.20 -5.59
CA VAL A 70 18.64 -2.57 -5.33
C VAL A 70 17.31 -2.91 -5.98
N ALA A 71 16.65 -1.99 -6.68
CA ALA A 71 15.28 -2.17 -7.20
C ALA A 71 15.14 -3.40 -8.12
N ALA A 72 16.17 -3.64 -8.94
CA ALA A 72 16.25 -4.77 -9.87
C ALA A 72 16.61 -6.12 -9.20
N LEU A 73 16.95 -6.13 -7.91
CA LEU A 73 17.36 -7.34 -7.20
C LEU A 73 16.13 -8.13 -6.70
N PRO A 74 16.28 -9.46 -6.51
CA PRO A 74 15.21 -10.30 -5.97
C PRO A 74 14.74 -9.83 -4.58
N SER A 75 13.43 -9.80 -4.35
CA SER A 75 12.84 -9.44 -3.05
C SER A 75 12.60 -10.68 -2.17
N LYS A 76 12.89 -10.57 -0.86
CA LYS A 76 12.45 -11.52 0.18
C LYS A 76 10.94 -11.46 0.43
N GLY A 77 10.23 -10.51 -0.19
CA GLY A 77 8.82 -10.22 0.00
C GLY A 77 8.57 -9.30 1.20
N PRO A 78 7.39 -8.65 1.28
CA PRO A 78 7.12 -7.65 2.31
C PRO A 78 7.23 -8.20 3.74
N ALA A 79 6.86 -9.46 3.95
CA ALA A 79 6.89 -10.10 5.28
C ALA A 79 8.30 -10.44 5.80
N LEU A 80 9.34 -10.33 4.98
CA LEU A 80 10.72 -10.68 5.32
C LEU A 80 11.70 -9.52 5.04
N GLY A 81 11.23 -8.28 5.15
CA GLY A 81 12.07 -7.07 5.00
C GLY A 81 12.35 -6.67 3.55
N GLY A 82 11.56 -7.16 2.58
CA GLY A 82 11.59 -6.69 1.19
C GLY A 82 12.97 -6.86 0.54
N ARG A 83 13.65 -5.75 0.29
CA ARG A 83 15.00 -5.70 -0.31
C ARG A 83 16.07 -5.14 0.63
N MET A 84 15.73 -4.84 1.88
CA MET A 84 16.64 -4.19 2.84
C MET A 84 17.94 -4.95 3.05
N CYS A 85 17.89 -6.28 3.02
CA CYS A 85 19.10 -7.11 3.17
C CYS A 85 20.19 -6.81 2.13
N TRP A 86 19.82 -6.32 0.93
CA TRP A 86 20.78 -5.98 -0.12
C TRP A 86 21.54 -4.69 0.17
N GLN A 87 21.07 -3.84 1.06
CA GLN A 87 21.74 -2.56 1.32
C GLN A 87 23.13 -2.74 1.93
N ARG A 88 23.40 -3.87 2.61
CA ARG A 88 24.74 -4.17 3.15
C ARG A 88 25.80 -4.35 2.07
N ILE A 89 25.43 -4.80 0.87
CA ILE A 89 26.39 -4.95 -0.24
C ILE A 89 26.74 -3.62 -0.91
N LEU A 90 26.06 -2.52 -0.52
CA LEU A 90 26.28 -1.15 -1.00
C LEU A 90 27.01 -0.28 0.03
N LEU A 91 27.54 -0.86 1.13
CA LEU A 91 28.16 -0.07 2.20
C LEU A 91 29.39 0.70 1.74
N ALA A 92 30.16 0.16 0.78
CA ALA A 92 31.34 0.82 0.24
C ALA A 92 30.99 2.14 -0.49
N GLU A 93 29.83 2.18 -1.13
CA GLU A 93 29.26 3.32 -1.86
C GLU A 93 28.46 4.25 -0.94
N SER A 94 27.76 3.69 0.04
CA SER A 94 26.94 4.46 1.00
C SER A 94 27.77 5.21 2.04
N LEU A 95 29.00 4.71 2.30
CA LEU A 95 29.97 5.27 3.24
C LEU A 95 31.32 5.52 2.51
N PRO A 96 31.34 6.41 1.50
CA PRO A 96 32.51 6.62 0.65
C PRO A 96 33.74 7.13 1.42
N GLU A 97 33.52 7.82 2.54
CA GLU A 97 34.56 8.36 3.40
C GLU A 97 35.11 7.38 4.45
N ILE A 98 34.54 6.18 4.52
CA ILE A 98 34.90 5.16 5.53
C ILE A 98 35.71 4.05 4.85
N ASP A 99 36.89 3.76 5.38
CA ASP A 99 37.78 2.72 4.84
C ASP A 99 37.55 1.34 5.46
N ARG A 100 37.06 1.29 6.70
CA ARG A 100 36.77 0.05 7.41
C ARG A 100 35.49 0.19 8.23
N VAL A 101 34.69 -0.85 8.31
CA VAL A 101 33.45 -0.84 9.11
C VAL A 101 33.15 -2.21 9.73
N ILE A 102 32.63 -2.25 10.95
CA ILE A 102 31.93 -3.42 11.47
C ILE A 102 30.47 -3.31 11.07
N TYR A 103 29.96 -4.24 10.28
CA TYR A 103 28.52 -4.34 10.03
C TYR A 103 27.88 -5.26 11.07
N LEU A 104 26.72 -4.84 11.61
CA LEU A 104 25.87 -5.62 12.49
C LEU A 104 24.46 -5.69 11.92
N ASP A 105 23.85 -6.87 11.91
CA ASP A 105 22.41 -6.99 11.72
C ASP A 105 21.65 -6.42 12.92
N ALA A 106 20.46 -5.85 12.64
CA ALA A 106 19.61 -5.19 13.64
C ALA A 106 19.05 -6.14 14.71
N ASP A 107 19.19 -7.46 14.52
CA ASP A 107 18.79 -8.50 15.45
C ASP A 107 19.98 -9.08 16.22
N THR A 108 20.91 -8.21 16.61
CA THR A 108 22.07 -8.53 17.44
C THR A 108 21.97 -7.93 18.85
N LEU A 109 22.74 -8.49 19.79
CA LEU A 109 22.98 -7.97 21.13
C LEU A 109 24.48 -8.01 21.41
N VAL A 110 25.10 -6.85 21.56
CA VAL A 110 26.53 -6.72 21.87
C VAL A 110 26.72 -6.72 23.39
N ARG A 111 27.44 -7.71 23.91
CA ARG A 111 27.66 -7.91 25.35
C ARG A 111 29.02 -7.40 25.81
N HIS A 112 30.03 -7.50 24.93
CA HIS A 112 31.41 -7.10 25.21
C HIS A 112 31.90 -6.12 24.13
N SER A 113 32.94 -5.35 24.45
CA SER A 113 33.54 -4.39 23.51
C SER A 113 33.88 -5.06 22.16
N VAL A 114 33.52 -4.39 21.06
CA VAL A 114 33.86 -4.85 19.69
C VAL A 114 35.15 -4.21 19.17
N LEU A 115 35.89 -3.47 20.00
CA LEU A 115 37.22 -2.97 19.63
C LEU A 115 38.20 -4.09 19.21
N PRO A 116 38.28 -5.25 19.90
CA PRO A 116 39.13 -6.35 19.45
C PRO A 116 38.68 -6.91 18.09
N LEU A 117 37.37 -6.93 17.82
CA LEU A 117 36.82 -7.33 16.52
C LEU A 117 37.24 -6.37 15.40
N TRP A 118 37.20 -5.06 15.63
CA TRP A 118 37.67 -4.04 14.68
C TRP A 118 39.13 -4.27 14.24
N ASN A 119 39.97 -4.67 15.20
CA ASN A 119 41.40 -4.92 14.99
C ASN A 119 41.70 -6.31 14.41
N SER A 120 40.71 -7.20 14.30
CA SER A 120 40.93 -8.58 13.87
C SER A 120 41.23 -8.73 12.39
N LEU A 121 40.79 -7.79 11.54
CA LEU A 121 40.92 -7.90 10.08
C LEU A 121 42.38 -7.70 9.62
N THR A 122 42.99 -8.75 9.08
CA THR A 122 44.38 -8.78 8.61
C THR A 122 44.47 -9.23 7.15
N GLY A 123 44.48 -8.28 6.22
CA GLY A 123 44.79 -8.52 4.80
C GLY A 123 43.69 -9.15 3.93
N ALA A 124 42.58 -9.60 4.52
CA ALA A 124 41.37 -9.99 3.78
C ALA A 124 40.41 -8.79 3.62
N PRO A 125 39.60 -8.74 2.55
CA PRO A 125 38.56 -7.71 2.39
C PRO A 125 37.38 -7.84 3.36
N ILE A 126 37.21 -9.03 3.95
CA ILE A 126 36.11 -9.35 4.86
C ILE A 126 36.55 -10.34 5.92
N ALA A 127 36.12 -10.14 7.17
CA ALA A 127 36.19 -11.13 8.24
C ALA A 127 34.78 -11.41 8.77
N ALA A 128 34.49 -12.69 9.03
CA ALA A 128 33.17 -13.17 9.41
C ALA A 128 33.28 -14.46 10.24
N VAL A 129 32.15 -14.99 10.73
CA VAL A 129 32.10 -16.29 11.40
C VAL A 129 31.50 -17.33 10.45
N ALA A 130 32.07 -18.54 10.40
CA ALA A 130 31.53 -19.65 9.63
C ALA A 130 30.09 -19.97 10.09
N ASN A 131 29.17 -20.07 9.15
CA ASN A 131 27.74 -20.30 9.39
C ASN A 131 27.50 -21.78 9.69
N VAL A 132 26.69 -22.10 10.70
CA VAL A 132 26.32 -23.50 10.97
C VAL A 132 25.38 -24.01 9.88
N THR A 133 25.71 -25.15 9.28
CA THR A 133 24.93 -25.74 8.18
C THR A 133 24.42 -27.13 8.52
N GLU A 134 23.16 -27.42 8.22
CA GLU A 134 22.60 -28.76 8.25
C GLU A 134 23.00 -29.57 7.00
N PRO A 135 23.02 -30.92 7.05
CA PRO A 135 23.45 -31.76 5.92
C PRO A 135 22.67 -31.52 4.62
N TRP A 136 21.37 -31.20 4.71
CA TRP A 136 20.55 -30.92 3.52
C TRP A 136 21.00 -29.65 2.77
N MET A 137 21.82 -28.79 3.38
CA MET A 137 22.36 -27.56 2.79
C MET A 137 23.57 -27.83 1.88
N GLU A 138 24.23 -29.00 1.94
CA GLU A 138 25.45 -29.29 1.16
C GLU A 138 25.25 -29.08 -0.34
N SER A 139 24.16 -29.60 -0.90
CA SER A 139 23.81 -29.39 -2.32
C SER A 139 23.68 -27.91 -2.70
N HIS A 140 23.19 -27.07 -1.77
CA HIS A 140 23.11 -25.63 -1.97
C HIS A 140 24.50 -25.01 -1.94
N LEU A 141 25.35 -25.36 -0.97
CA LEU A 141 26.73 -24.86 -0.88
C LEU A 141 27.55 -25.20 -2.13
N HIS A 142 27.45 -26.43 -2.63
CA HIS A 142 28.09 -26.84 -3.88
C HIS A 142 27.59 -26.01 -5.06
N SER A 143 26.31 -25.62 -5.08
CA SER A 143 25.77 -24.73 -6.13
C SER A 143 26.31 -23.30 -6.08
N LEU A 144 26.92 -22.89 -4.95
CA LEU A 144 27.65 -21.64 -4.81
C LEU A 144 29.14 -21.78 -5.17
N GLY A 145 29.61 -23.00 -5.45
CA GLY A 145 31.02 -23.31 -5.67
C GLY A 145 31.82 -23.51 -4.38
N LEU A 146 31.16 -23.83 -3.26
CA LEU A 146 31.80 -24.09 -1.97
C LEU A 146 31.77 -25.59 -1.68
N GLU A 147 32.93 -26.20 -1.44
CA GLU A 147 33.06 -27.64 -1.16
C GLU A 147 33.01 -27.94 0.35
N ASP A 148 33.67 -27.13 1.19
CA ASP A 148 33.66 -27.29 2.64
C ASP A 148 32.63 -26.34 3.27
N PRO A 149 31.67 -26.84 4.08
CA PRO A 149 30.76 -26.00 4.84
C PRO A 149 31.42 -24.95 5.75
N LYS A 150 32.68 -25.17 6.15
CA LYS A 150 33.48 -24.21 6.93
C LYS A 150 33.81 -22.94 6.16
N ASP A 151 33.76 -22.99 4.83
CA ASP A 151 34.06 -21.86 3.96
C ASP A 151 32.85 -20.94 3.73
N TYR A 152 31.66 -21.32 4.24
CA TYR A 152 30.44 -20.54 4.14
C TYR A 152 30.21 -19.71 5.40
N PHE A 153 30.30 -18.38 5.30
CA PHE A 153 30.16 -17.47 6.45
C PHE A 153 28.77 -16.84 6.57
N ASN A 154 28.43 -16.44 7.80
CA ASN A 154 27.21 -15.72 8.13
C ASN A 154 27.39 -14.22 7.86
N ALA A 155 26.38 -13.57 7.27
CA ALA A 155 26.48 -12.16 6.88
C ALA A 155 26.03 -11.16 7.97
N GLY A 156 25.62 -11.62 9.15
CA GLY A 156 25.04 -10.75 10.19
C GLY A 156 26.04 -10.00 11.06
N VAL A 157 27.30 -10.44 11.11
CA VAL A 157 28.40 -9.69 11.72
C VAL A 157 29.62 -9.80 10.83
N LEU A 158 30.05 -8.66 10.28
CA LEU A 158 31.14 -8.59 9.32
C LEU A 158 32.12 -7.48 9.70
N VAL A 159 33.41 -7.71 9.52
CA VAL A 159 34.42 -6.63 9.47
C VAL A 159 34.82 -6.44 8.03
N LEU A 160 34.57 -5.25 7.49
CA LEU A 160 34.72 -4.95 6.06
C LEU A 160 35.84 -3.95 5.85
N ASP A 161 36.77 -4.26 4.94
CA ASP A 161 37.71 -3.28 4.38
C ASP A 161 37.05 -2.64 3.16
N LEU A 162 36.35 -1.52 3.38
CA LEU A 162 35.65 -0.79 2.34
C LEU A 162 36.62 -0.16 1.33
N ALA A 163 37.85 0.19 1.74
CA ALA A 163 38.87 0.68 0.83
C ALA A 163 39.28 -0.41 -0.18
N ALA A 164 39.59 -1.61 0.31
CA ALA A 164 39.88 -2.77 -0.54
C ALA A 164 38.66 -3.18 -1.39
N TRP A 165 37.46 -3.09 -0.83
CA TRP A 165 36.20 -3.36 -1.52
C TRP A 165 36.00 -2.42 -2.73
N ARG A 166 36.20 -1.10 -2.53
CA ARG A 166 36.17 -0.09 -3.61
C ARG A 166 37.27 -0.35 -4.64
N ALA A 167 38.51 -0.53 -4.21
CA ALA A 167 39.65 -0.76 -5.11
C ALA A 167 39.48 -2.01 -5.98
N ALA A 168 38.78 -3.03 -5.49
CA ALA A 168 38.51 -4.27 -6.21
C ALA A 168 37.20 -4.26 -7.03
N GLY A 169 36.44 -3.15 -7.03
CA GLY A 169 35.12 -3.07 -7.67
C GLY A 169 34.14 -4.13 -7.16
N ALA A 170 34.21 -4.47 -5.86
CA ALA A 170 33.48 -5.62 -5.34
C ALA A 170 31.96 -5.41 -5.33
N THR A 171 31.47 -4.17 -5.20
CA THR A 171 30.02 -3.89 -5.27
C THR A 171 29.43 -4.23 -6.63
N ASP A 172 30.08 -3.84 -7.72
CA ASP A 172 29.61 -4.19 -9.07
C ASP A 172 29.56 -5.70 -9.29
N ARG A 173 30.55 -6.43 -8.75
CA ARG A 173 30.57 -7.89 -8.78
C ARG A 173 29.43 -8.50 -7.98
N LEU A 174 29.16 -7.99 -6.78
CA LEU A 174 28.04 -8.43 -5.93
C LEU A 174 26.70 -8.17 -6.61
N LEU A 175 26.50 -6.97 -7.18
CA LEU A 175 25.30 -6.63 -7.95
C LEU A 175 25.14 -7.54 -9.18
N GLY A 176 26.23 -7.83 -9.89
CA GLY A 176 26.23 -8.76 -11.00
C GLY A 176 25.75 -10.15 -10.59
N VAL A 177 26.33 -10.71 -9.52
CA VAL A 177 25.94 -12.04 -9.01
C VAL A 177 24.49 -12.05 -8.51
N ALA A 178 24.05 -11.00 -7.82
CA ALA A 178 22.69 -10.87 -7.29
C ALA A 178 21.62 -10.78 -8.39
N ARG A 179 21.94 -10.17 -9.54
CA ARG A 179 21.03 -10.04 -10.69
C ARG A 179 20.85 -11.34 -11.48
N CYS A 180 21.90 -12.16 -11.57
CA CYS A 180 21.88 -13.34 -12.44
C CYS A 180 20.85 -14.40 -12.00
N HIS A 181 20.78 -14.72 -10.70
CA HIS A 181 19.92 -15.78 -10.19
C HIS A 181 19.44 -15.46 -8.78
N ARG A 182 18.15 -15.72 -8.49
CA ARG A 182 17.65 -15.65 -7.12
C ARG A 182 18.31 -16.74 -6.27
N ARG A 183 19.20 -16.31 -5.37
CA ARG A 183 19.87 -17.17 -4.40
C ARG A 183 18.96 -17.49 -3.21
N ARG A 184 19.25 -18.55 -2.47
CA ARG A 184 18.42 -19.01 -1.35
C ARG A 184 18.47 -18.04 -0.17
N TRP A 185 19.65 -17.54 0.12
CA TRP A 185 19.93 -16.58 1.20
C TRP A 185 20.43 -15.22 0.69
N TYR A 186 20.07 -14.88 -0.56
CA TYR A 186 20.18 -13.53 -1.13
C TYR A 186 21.60 -12.93 -1.00
N ASP A 187 21.74 -11.92 -0.14
CA ASP A 187 22.95 -11.17 0.13
C ASP A 187 24.06 -12.04 0.73
N GLN A 188 23.74 -12.97 1.64
CA GLN A 188 24.73 -13.86 2.24
C GLN A 188 25.34 -14.82 1.20
N ASP A 189 24.52 -15.43 0.35
CA ASP A 189 25.00 -16.29 -0.75
C ASP A 189 25.87 -15.47 -1.71
N THR A 190 25.46 -14.25 -2.03
CA THR A 190 26.15 -13.36 -2.96
C THR A 190 27.53 -12.95 -2.43
N LEU A 191 27.61 -12.60 -1.15
CA LEU A 191 28.87 -12.32 -0.45
C LEU A 191 29.80 -13.53 -0.46
N ASN A 192 29.28 -14.72 -0.14
CA ASN A 192 30.06 -15.94 -0.13
C ASN A 192 30.58 -16.34 -1.52
N ILE A 193 29.84 -16.08 -2.60
CA ILE A 193 30.32 -16.29 -3.98
C ILE A 193 31.46 -15.32 -4.33
N VAL A 194 31.30 -14.02 -4.06
CA VAL A 194 32.28 -13.00 -4.49
C VAL A 194 33.58 -13.05 -3.67
N PHE A 195 33.47 -13.42 -2.39
CA PHE A 195 34.59 -13.48 -1.45
C PHE A 195 35.05 -14.91 -1.13
N ALA A 196 34.62 -15.92 -1.91
CA ALA A 196 35.11 -17.28 -1.80
C ALA A 196 36.66 -17.32 -1.76
N GLY A 197 37.21 -18.00 -0.75
CA GLY A 197 38.65 -18.11 -0.51
C GLY A 197 39.38 -16.80 -0.15
N ARG A 198 38.66 -15.67 0.01
CA ARG A 198 39.22 -14.34 0.29
C ARG A 198 38.51 -13.68 1.48
N TRP A 199 38.30 -14.45 2.54
CA TRP A 199 37.75 -13.96 3.79
C TRP A 199 38.51 -14.54 4.98
N GLN A 200 38.44 -13.86 6.12
CA GLN A 200 39.10 -14.27 7.35
C GLN A 200 38.08 -14.85 8.35
N ARG A 201 38.34 -16.06 8.84
CA ARG A 201 37.52 -16.71 9.87
C ARG A 201 37.73 -16.04 11.24
N LEU A 202 36.61 -15.67 11.87
CA LEU A 202 36.55 -15.14 13.23
C LEU A 202 36.09 -16.24 14.20
N HIS A 203 36.50 -16.06 15.46
CA HIS A 203 36.00 -16.88 16.57
C HIS A 203 34.47 -16.71 16.71
N PRO A 204 33.69 -17.79 16.94
CA PRO A 204 32.22 -17.76 16.96
C PRO A 204 31.59 -16.84 18.02
N ARG A 205 32.30 -16.50 19.10
CA ARG A 205 31.90 -15.46 20.07
C ARG A 205 31.53 -14.11 19.44
N TRP A 206 32.08 -13.78 18.27
CA TRP A 206 31.81 -12.54 17.55
C TRP A 206 30.53 -12.56 16.73
N ASN A 207 29.91 -13.74 16.54
CA ASN A 207 28.62 -13.91 15.90
C ASN A 207 27.99 -15.19 16.46
N ALA A 208 27.59 -15.13 17.73
CA ALA A 208 27.00 -16.25 18.44
C ALA A 208 25.54 -16.41 18.03
N MET A 209 25.39 -17.12 16.91
CA MET A 209 24.15 -17.43 16.23
C MET A 209 23.24 -18.38 17.02
N ASN A 210 21.91 -18.27 16.87
CA ASN A 210 20.97 -19.24 17.46
C ASN A 210 21.27 -20.70 17.12
N SER A 211 21.78 -20.94 15.91
CA SER A 211 22.19 -22.27 15.43
C SER A 211 23.29 -22.90 16.30
N LEU A 212 24.07 -22.10 17.03
CA LEU A 212 25.04 -22.62 17.99
C LEU A 212 24.36 -23.40 19.11
N TRP A 213 23.15 -23.06 19.53
CA TRP A 213 22.42 -23.81 20.57
C TRP A 213 21.47 -24.85 19.96
N TRP A 214 20.75 -24.49 18.91
CA TRP A 214 19.67 -25.32 18.38
C TRP A 214 20.14 -26.46 17.50
N TRP A 215 21.29 -26.29 16.85
CA TRP A 215 21.89 -27.28 15.96
C TRP A 215 23.25 -27.72 16.51
N ALA A 216 23.28 -28.05 17.80
CA ALA A 216 24.53 -28.24 18.53
C ALA A 216 25.49 -29.25 17.87
N ASP A 217 24.97 -30.34 17.31
CA ASP A 217 25.77 -31.36 16.63
C ASP A 217 26.26 -30.91 15.26
N HIS A 218 25.50 -30.06 14.57
CA HIS A 218 25.94 -29.46 13.30
C HIS A 218 26.97 -28.35 13.53
N ALA A 219 26.81 -27.57 14.61
CA ALA A 219 27.77 -26.56 15.00
C ALA A 219 29.16 -27.17 15.26
N ARG A 220 29.23 -28.34 15.91
CA ARG A 220 30.48 -29.11 16.13
C ARG A 220 31.17 -29.61 14.86
N ARG A 221 30.45 -29.68 13.71
CA ARG A 221 31.05 -30.07 12.43
C ARG A 221 31.75 -28.92 11.72
N VAL A 222 31.31 -27.70 11.99
CA VAL A 222 31.77 -26.48 11.31
C VAL A 222 32.77 -25.70 12.18
N LEU A 223 32.55 -25.68 13.49
CA LEU A 223 33.32 -24.87 14.44
C LEU A 223 34.17 -25.77 15.36
N PRO A 224 35.40 -25.34 15.73
CA PRO A 224 36.19 -26.01 16.76
C PRO A 224 35.41 -26.10 18.08
N GLU A 225 35.51 -27.24 18.77
CA GLU A 225 34.69 -27.54 19.95
C GLU A 225 34.98 -26.58 21.13
N ASP A 226 36.25 -26.27 21.36
CA ASP A 226 36.70 -25.31 22.38
C ASP A 226 36.18 -23.89 22.10
N GLU A 227 36.24 -23.46 20.84
CA GLU A 227 35.70 -22.16 20.43
C GLU A 227 34.18 -22.09 20.56
N LEU A 228 33.48 -23.18 20.19
CA LEU A 228 32.02 -23.29 20.28
C LEU A 228 31.54 -23.22 21.73
N ASP A 229 32.17 -23.99 22.62
CA ASP A 229 31.81 -24.00 24.04
C ASP A 229 32.12 -22.64 24.70
N ALA A 230 33.25 -22.01 24.36
CA ALA A 230 33.56 -20.65 24.79
C ALA A 230 32.52 -19.63 24.29
N ALA A 231 32.09 -19.74 23.03
CA ALA A 231 31.08 -18.84 22.45
C ALA A 231 29.68 -19.03 23.07
N ARG A 232 29.33 -20.25 23.50
CA ARG A 232 28.06 -20.51 24.20
C ARG A 232 28.09 -20.01 25.64
N ALA A 233 29.23 -20.11 26.30
CA ALA A 233 29.40 -19.70 27.69
C ALA A 233 29.42 -18.18 27.86
N ASP A 234 30.20 -17.47 27.03
CA ASP A 234 30.31 -16.02 27.10
C ASP A 234 30.46 -15.36 25.71
N PRO A 235 29.35 -15.23 24.95
CA PRO A 235 29.37 -14.59 23.65
C PRO A 235 29.60 -13.08 23.76
N SER A 236 30.40 -12.53 22.84
CA SER A 236 30.64 -11.07 22.71
C SER A 236 29.53 -10.40 21.90
N VAL A 237 29.07 -11.02 20.82
CA VAL A 237 27.91 -10.57 20.04
C VAL A 237 26.97 -11.76 19.87
N VAL A 238 25.77 -11.64 20.41
CA VAL A 238 24.70 -12.62 20.21
C VAL A 238 23.91 -12.20 18.97
N HIS A 239 23.73 -13.12 18.02
CA HIS A 239 22.98 -12.87 16.80
C HIS A 239 21.75 -13.76 16.78
N PHE A 240 20.56 -13.15 16.82
CA PHE A 240 19.30 -13.87 16.88
C PHE A 240 18.85 -14.37 15.50
N GLU A 241 19.76 -14.95 14.71
CA GLU A 241 19.51 -15.44 13.35
C GLU A 241 18.42 -16.51 13.27
N GLY A 242 17.75 -16.61 12.12
CA GLY A 242 16.73 -17.64 11.87
C GLY A 242 15.29 -17.13 11.96
N PRO A 243 14.31 -18.05 12.04
CA PRO A 243 12.88 -17.73 11.83
C PRO A 243 12.27 -16.91 12.99
N PRO A 244 11.11 -16.25 12.81
CA PRO A 244 10.51 -15.38 13.83
C PRO A 244 10.38 -15.99 15.23
N VAL A 245 10.11 -17.30 15.34
CA VAL A 245 9.91 -17.98 16.63
C VAL A 245 11.12 -17.96 17.57
N VAL A 246 12.32 -17.75 17.01
CA VAL A 246 13.59 -17.71 17.74
C VAL A 246 13.89 -16.33 18.28
N LYS A 247 13.31 -15.28 17.66
CA LYS A 247 13.64 -13.89 17.92
C LYS A 247 13.26 -13.52 19.36
N PRO A 248 14.06 -12.71 20.06
CA PRO A 248 13.87 -12.44 21.49
C PRO A 248 12.55 -11.71 21.77
N TRP A 249 11.98 -11.04 20.77
CA TRP A 249 10.68 -10.37 20.82
C TRP A 249 9.48 -11.28 20.48
N HIS A 250 9.68 -12.54 20.11
CA HIS A 250 8.61 -13.50 19.91
C HIS A 250 8.20 -14.18 21.23
N PHE A 251 6.89 -14.42 21.44
CA PHE A 251 6.38 -14.93 22.73
C PHE A 251 6.88 -16.33 23.12
N LEU A 252 7.29 -17.15 22.13
CA LEU A 252 7.83 -18.50 22.35
C LEU A 252 9.34 -18.56 22.49
N SER A 253 10.05 -17.46 22.28
CA SER A 253 11.51 -17.50 22.34
C SER A 253 11.97 -17.86 23.75
N GLN A 254 12.81 -18.89 23.82
CA GLN A 254 13.43 -19.40 25.05
C GLN A 254 14.94 -19.16 25.02
N HIS A 255 15.41 -18.22 24.20
CA HIS A 255 16.84 -17.95 24.07
C HIS A 255 17.43 -17.50 25.43
N PRO A 256 18.62 -18.00 25.85
CA PRO A 256 19.21 -17.65 27.14
C PRO A 256 19.38 -16.13 27.35
N PHE A 257 19.76 -15.42 26.30
CA PHE A 257 20.00 -13.96 26.33
C PHE A 257 18.74 -13.11 26.07
N ARG A 258 17.55 -13.72 26.04
CA ARG A 258 16.30 -12.98 25.82
C ARG A 258 16.01 -11.95 26.91
N GLY A 259 16.34 -12.25 28.17
CA GLY A 259 16.17 -11.31 29.28
C GLY A 259 17.02 -10.06 29.11
N GLU A 260 18.32 -10.26 28.87
CA GLU A 260 19.29 -9.18 28.63
C GLU A 260 18.91 -8.32 27.42
N TYR A 261 18.44 -8.95 26.33
CA TYR A 261 17.91 -8.24 25.17
C TYR A 261 16.74 -7.33 25.55
N ARG A 262 15.77 -7.85 26.31
CA ARG A 262 14.58 -7.10 26.72
C ARG A 262 14.93 -5.94 27.66
N THR A 263 15.81 -6.15 28.62
CA THR A 263 16.31 -5.09 29.49
C THR A 263 16.97 -3.97 28.68
N THR A 264 17.78 -4.33 27.68
CA THR A 264 18.43 -3.35 26.81
C THR A 264 17.42 -2.59 25.94
N LEU A 265 16.40 -3.26 25.42
CA LEU A 265 15.31 -2.61 24.66
C LEU A 265 14.53 -1.60 25.52
N ASP A 266 14.27 -1.95 26.78
CA ASP A 266 13.55 -1.10 27.73
C ASP A 266 14.32 0.16 28.15
N GLU A 267 15.60 0.28 27.77
CA GLU A 267 16.41 1.50 27.92
C GLU A 267 16.29 2.48 26.72
N THR A 268 15.51 2.13 25.70
CA THR A 268 15.37 2.92 24.46
C THR A 268 14.00 3.60 24.38
N HIS A 269 13.79 4.44 23.37
CA HIS A 269 12.48 5.05 23.07
C HIS A 269 11.37 4.00 22.87
N TRP A 270 11.72 2.76 22.51
CA TRP A 270 10.79 1.65 22.30
C TRP A 270 10.63 0.75 23.54
N ALA A 271 10.80 1.30 24.73
CA ALA A 271 10.54 0.56 25.96
C ALA A 271 9.10 0.02 26.01
N GLY A 272 8.93 -1.20 26.55
CA GLY A 272 7.61 -1.80 26.71
C GLY A 272 6.99 -2.38 25.43
N GLN A 273 7.73 -2.46 24.31
CA GLN A 273 7.25 -3.10 23.08
C GLN A 273 6.63 -4.48 23.36
N PRO A 274 5.39 -4.76 22.91
CA PRO A 274 4.74 -6.04 23.14
C PRO A 274 5.47 -7.16 22.40
N LEU A 275 5.33 -8.38 22.93
CA LEU A 275 5.85 -9.57 22.26
C LEU A 275 5.00 -9.88 21.02
N GLU A 276 5.67 -10.19 19.93
CA GLU A 276 5.03 -10.64 18.69
C GLU A 276 4.20 -11.90 18.95
N GLU A 277 3.07 -11.98 18.23
CA GLU A 277 2.13 -13.09 18.25
C GLU A 277 1.58 -13.42 19.66
N ARG A 278 1.66 -12.48 20.62
CA ARG A 278 1.07 -12.62 21.96
C ARG A 278 -0.41 -12.22 21.97
N THR A 279 -1.28 -13.22 21.96
CA THR A 279 -2.75 -13.15 21.98
C THR A 279 -3.30 -13.95 23.16
N LEU A 280 -4.61 -13.89 23.42
CA LEU A 280 -5.24 -14.77 24.44
C LEU A 280 -5.02 -16.26 24.13
N ALA A 281 -5.12 -16.64 22.85
CA ALA A 281 -4.90 -18.03 22.42
C ALA A 281 -3.44 -18.46 22.62
N THR A 282 -2.47 -17.63 22.23
CA THR A 282 -1.05 -17.98 22.36
C THR A 282 -0.55 -17.89 23.80
N ARG A 283 -1.22 -17.14 24.69
CA ARG A 283 -0.99 -17.22 26.15
C ARG A 283 -1.33 -18.59 26.72
N LEU A 284 -2.32 -19.30 26.17
CA LEU A 284 -2.62 -20.68 26.56
C LEU A 284 -1.57 -21.65 26.02
N ILE A 285 -1.11 -21.44 24.78
CA ILE A 285 -0.02 -22.24 24.17
C ILE A 285 1.26 -22.13 25.00
N ALA A 286 1.60 -20.93 25.50
CA ALA A 286 2.77 -20.72 26.36
C ALA A 286 2.75 -21.53 27.67
N LYS A 287 1.58 -21.96 28.14
CA LYS A 287 1.43 -22.80 29.34
C LYS A 287 1.67 -24.30 29.08
N LEU A 288 1.73 -24.73 27.82
CA LEU A 288 2.01 -26.12 27.47
C LEU A 288 3.47 -26.50 27.81
N PRO A 289 3.76 -27.80 28.01
CA PRO A 289 5.12 -28.33 28.06
C PRO A 289 5.95 -27.92 26.83
N ALA A 290 7.26 -27.69 27.02
CA ALA A 290 8.13 -27.09 26.01
C ALA A 290 8.15 -27.86 24.68
N ASP A 291 8.11 -29.19 24.74
CA ASP A 291 8.04 -30.12 23.61
C ASP A 291 6.75 -29.98 22.77
N ARG A 292 5.66 -29.47 23.37
CA ARG A 292 4.36 -29.32 22.68
C ARG A 292 4.09 -27.90 22.16
N ARG A 293 4.83 -26.89 22.63
CA ARG A 293 4.58 -25.47 22.31
C ARG A 293 4.70 -25.17 20.83
N LEU A 294 5.79 -25.61 20.19
CA LEU A 294 6.07 -25.36 18.76
C LEU A 294 5.01 -26.00 17.86
N THR A 295 4.63 -27.26 18.13
CA THR A 295 3.61 -27.96 17.38
C THR A 295 2.24 -27.29 17.54
N ALA A 296 1.81 -27.01 18.77
CA ALA A 296 0.56 -26.32 19.05
C ALA A 296 0.50 -24.92 18.40
N TYR A 297 1.60 -24.17 18.46
CA TYR A 297 1.74 -22.90 17.77
C TYR A 297 1.67 -23.04 16.25
N GLY A 298 2.32 -24.04 15.66
CA GLY A 298 2.25 -24.29 14.22
C GLY A 298 0.82 -24.59 13.76
N HIS A 299 0.05 -25.38 14.52
CA HIS A 299 -1.36 -25.61 14.22
C HIS A 299 -2.21 -24.34 14.37
N TRP A 300 -2.02 -23.58 15.45
CA TRP A 300 -2.71 -22.31 15.66
C TRP A 300 -2.37 -21.30 14.58
N LYS A 301 -1.10 -21.16 14.21
CA LYS A 301 -0.62 -20.21 13.20
C LYS A 301 -1.18 -20.55 11.83
N ARG A 302 -1.17 -21.82 11.42
CA ARG A 302 -1.85 -22.25 10.17
C ARG A 302 -3.34 -21.97 10.19
N ALA A 303 -4.03 -22.20 11.31
CA ALA A 303 -5.46 -21.91 11.42
C ALA A 303 -5.74 -20.40 11.40
N SER A 304 -4.93 -19.61 12.11
CA SER A 304 -4.97 -18.15 12.18
C SER A 304 -4.69 -17.52 10.82
N ASP A 305 -3.64 -17.96 10.13
CA ASP A 305 -3.29 -17.49 8.79
C ASP A 305 -4.32 -17.93 7.76
N ARG A 306 -4.86 -19.16 7.85
CA ARG A 306 -6.01 -19.57 7.02
C ARG A 306 -7.24 -18.72 7.28
N ALA A 307 -7.51 -18.33 8.53
CA ALA A 307 -8.62 -17.45 8.86
C ALA A 307 -8.39 -16.02 8.36
N ARG A 308 -7.14 -15.52 8.38
CA ARG A 308 -6.75 -14.21 7.83
C ARG A 308 -6.71 -14.20 6.30
N ALA A 309 -6.36 -15.33 5.68
CA ALA A 309 -6.28 -15.52 4.23
C ALA A 309 -7.58 -16.04 3.61
N ALA A 310 -8.58 -16.45 4.42
CA ALA A 310 -9.88 -16.86 3.93
C ALA A 310 -10.54 -15.67 3.22
N PRO A 311 -11.05 -15.85 1.98
CA PRO A 311 -11.63 -14.75 1.24
C PRO A 311 -12.85 -14.21 2.00
N ALA A 312 -12.99 -12.89 1.99
CA ALA A 312 -13.95 -12.11 2.75
C ALA A 312 -15.45 -12.38 2.44
N VAL A 313 -15.83 -13.56 1.98
CA VAL A 313 -17.20 -13.93 1.55
C VAL A 313 -18.21 -13.81 2.68
N GLY A 314 -17.87 -14.21 3.91
CA GLY A 314 -18.78 -14.13 5.06
C GLY A 314 -19.09 -12.69 5.49
N ARG A 315 -18.05 -11.85 5.60
CA ARG A 315 -18.18 -10.43 5.93
C ARG A 315 -18.85 -9.65 4.80
N ARG A 316 -18.51 -9.97 3.54
CA ARG A 316 -19.12 -9.38 2.33
C ARG A 316 -20.61 -9.71 2.19
N ARG A 317 -21.02 -10.96 2.47
CA ARG A 317 -22.45 -11.34 2.49
C ARG A 317 -23.23 -10.55 3.55
N ALA A 318 -22.68 -10.40 4.74
CA ALA A 318 -23.31 -9.61 5.80
C ALA A 318 -23.42 -8.12 5.45
N ILE A 319 -22.36 -7.52 4.89
CA ILE A 319 -22.36 -6.10 4.44
C ILE A 319 -23.36 -5.91 3.29
N ASN A 320 -23.38 -6.80 2.30
CA ASN A 320 -24.30 -6.70 1.18
C ASN A 320 -25.76 -6.89 1.61
N LEU A 321 -26.03 -7.78 2.57
CA LEU A 321 -27.36 -7.95 3.14
C LEU A 321 -27.78 -6.68 3.91
N ALA A 322 -26.90 -6.12 4.72
CA ALA A 322 -27.17 -4.88 5.47
C ALA A 322 -27.44 -3.69 4.53
N ALA A 323 -26.69 -3.54 3.44
CA ALA A 323 -26.90 -2.50 2.44
C ALA A 323 -28.28 -2.62 1.78
N ARG A 324 -28.67 -3.83 1.38
CA ARG A 324 -29.98 -4.11 0.77
C ARG A 324 -31.13 -3.85 1.75
N LEU A 325 -30.97 -4.26 3.01
CA LEU A 325 -31.94 -4.00 4.07
C LEU A 325 -32.07 -2.50 4.35
N ASN A 326 -30.97 -1.74 4.35
CA ASN A 326 -31.01 -0.28 4.54
C ASN A 326 -31.76 0.41 3.39
N ALA A 327 -31.46 0.05 2.14
CA ALA A 327 -32.18 0.57 0.97
C ALA A 327 -33.70 0.30 1.08
N LYS A 328 -34.09 -0.93 1.45
CA LYS A 328 -35.50 -1.29 1.68
C LYS A 328 -36.15 -0.59 2.87
N ARG A 329 -35.38 -0.30 3.94
CA ARG A 329 -35.88 0.48 5.09
C ARG A 329 -36.19 1.93 4.70
N ARG A 330 -35.34 2.55 3.88
CA ARG A 330 -35.55 3.93 3.39
C ARG A 330 -36.69 4.01 2.38
N ASN A 331 -36.79 3.05 1.47
CA ASN A 331 -37.89 2.96 0.52
C ASN A 331 -38.28 1.48 0.28
N PRO A 332 -39.41 1.01 0.82
CA PRO A 332 -39.84 -0.38 0.67
C PRO A 332 -40.05 -0.82 -0.80
N ARG A 333 -40.37 0.12 -1.69
CA ARG A 333 -40.62 -0.14 -3.12
C ARG A 333 -39.34 -0.23 -3.95
N VAL A 334 -38.19 0.23 -3.45
CA VAL A 334 -36.94 0.22 -4.24
C VAL A 334 -36.49 -1.20 -4.56
N SER A 335 -36.12 -1.48 -5.82
CA SER A 335 -35.50 -2.75 -6.18
C SER A 335 -34.03 -2.77 -5.73
N THR A 336 -33.64 -3.87 -5.09
CA THR A 336 -32.25 -4.09 -4.69
C THR A 336 -31.49 -4.97 -5.69
N ALA A 337 -32.11 -5.40 -6.79
CA ALA A 337 -31.42 -6.16 -7.82
C ALA A 337 -30.25 -5.32 -8.40
N VAL A 338 -29.11 -5.97 -8.62
CA VAL A 338 -27.92 -5.35 -9.21
C VAL A 338 -27.34 -6.35 -10.20
N SER A 339 -26.96 -5.86 -11.37
CA SER A 339 -26.33 -6.66 -12.41
C SER A 339 -24.92 -7.09 -11.97
N ALA A 340 -24.50 -8.30 -12.33
CA ALA A 340 -23.11 -8.73 -12.16
C ALA A 340 -22.14 -7.95 -13.07
N ASN A 341 -22.67 -7.33 -14.13
CA ASN A 341 -21.90 -6.57 -15.13
C ASN A 341 -21.89 -5.06 -14.85
N ASP A 342 -22.41 -4.61 -13.69
CA ASP A 342 -22.47 -3.19 -13.35
C ASP A 342 -21.08 -2.64 -13.01
N ASN A 343 -20.51 -1.88 -13.95
CA ASN A 343 -19.19 -1.25 -13.85
C ASN A 343 -19.16 -0.06 -12.86
N MET A 344 -20.31 0.40 -12.36
CA MET A 344 -20.38 1.41 -11.30
C MET A 344 -20.38 0.79 -9.89
N LEU A 345 -20.38 -0.54 -9.77
CA LEU A 345 -20.33 -1.25 -8.49
C LEU A 345 -18.93 -1.83 -8.23
N PHE A 346 -18.12 -1.10 -7.47
CA PHE A 346 -16.84 -1.61 -6.99
C PHE A 346 -17.02 -2.57 -5.81
N GLU A 347 -16.08 -3.51 -5.64
CA GLU A 347 -16.15 -4.49 -4.57
C GLU A 347 -16.22 -3.82 -3.18
N GLY A 348 -17.25 -4.17 -2.40
CA GLY A 348 -17.46 -3.61 -1.05
C GLY A 348 -18.23 -2.28 -1.00
N THR A 349 -18.64 -1.71 -2.14
CA THR A 349 -19.27 -0.37 -2.21
C THR A 349 -20.81 -0.39 -2.33
N LEU A 350 -21.46 -1.55 -2.16
CA LEU A 350 -22.90 -1.70 -2.41
C LEU A 350 -23.79 -0.74 -1.59
N ARG A 351 -23.37 -0.37 -0.38
CA ARG A 351 -24.09 0.63 0.42
C ARG A 351 -24.03 2.01 -0.26
N LEU A 352 -22.83 2.47 -0.61
CA LEU A 352 -22.61 3.74 -1.31
C LEU A 352 -23.38 3.77 -2.63
N TYR A 353 -23.37 2.66 -3.38
CA TYR A 353 -24.13 2.53 -4.63
C TYR A 353 -25.62 2.90 -4.46
N PHE A 354 -26.26 2.41 -3.39
CA PHE A 354 -27.66 2.76 -3.07
C PHE A 354 -27.80 4.19 -2.55
N GLU A 355 -26.88 4.67 -1.71
CA GLU A 355 -26.90 6.02 -1.16
C GLU A 355 -26.78 7.09 -2.28
N VAL A 356 -25.87 6.89 -3.24
CA VAL A 356 -25.68 7.75 -4.42
C VAL A 356 -26.94 7.79 -5.31
N GLY A 357 -27.59 6.64 -5.51
CA GLY A 357 -28.83 6.56 -6.29
C GLY A 357 -30.01 7.26 -5.61
N ALA A 358 -30.10 7.14 -4.28
CA ALA A 358 -31.13 7.83 -3.50
C ALA A 358 -30.92 9.35 -3.50
N ASP A 359 -29.68 9.81 -3.32
CA ASP A 359 -29.32 11.23 -3.36
C ASP A 359 -29.64 11.86 -4.73
N ALA A 360 -29.37 11.15 -5.84
CA ALA A 360 -29.77 11.60 -7.17
C ALA A 360 -31.29 11.87 -7.27
N LEU A 361 -32.13 10.96 -6.73
CA LEU A 361 -33.59 11.16 -6.73
C LEU A 361 -34.00 12.41 -5.96
N GLU A 362 -33.36 12.68 -4.81
CA GLU A 362 -33.65 13.91 -4.05
C GLU A 362 -33.27 15.16 -4.85
N GLN A 363 -32.12 15.16 -5.52
CA GLN A 363 -31.73 16.28 -6.39
C GLN A 363 -32.68 16.46 -7.57
N ILE A 364 -33.17 15.36 -8.15
CA ILE A 364 -34.17 15.38 -9.23
C ILE A 364 -35.48 15.99 -8.73
N ARG A 365 -35.98 15.57 -7.56
CA ARG A 365 -37.23 16.09 -6.98
C ARG A 365 -37.16 17.60 -6.76
N VAL A 366 -36.08 18.06 -6.12
CA VAL A 366 -35.86 19.50 -5.89
C VAL A 366 -35.78 20.26 -7.22
N GLY A 367 -35.18 19.67 -8.26
CA GLY A 367 -35.14 20.26 -9.60
C GLY A 367 -36.53 20.34 -10.26
N LEU A 368 -37.31 19.26 -10.20
CA LEU A 368 -38.68 19.22 -10.73
C LEU A 368 -39.59 20.24 -10.04
N ASP A 369 -39.53 20.29 -8.71
CA ASP A 369 -40.27 21.26 -7.90
C ASP A 369 -39.93 22.70 -8.31
N ALA A 370 -38.65 22.99 -8.51
CA ALA A 370 -38.20 24.31 -8.96
C ALA A 370 -38.69 24.65 -10.39
N CYS A 371 -38.88 23.65 -11.24
CA CYS A 371 -39.49 23.82 -12.56
C CYS A 371 -41.04 23.92 -12.51
N GLY A 372 -41.66 23.68 -11.36
CA GLY A 372 -43.12 23.59 -11.20
C GLY A 372 -43.70 22.31 -11.80
N ILE A 373 -42.93 21.22 -11.82
CA ILE A 373 -43.35 19.91 -12.31
C ILE A 373 -43.63 19.02 -11.09
N GLY A 374 -44.84 18.46 -11.01
CA GLY A 374 -45.19 17.46 -10.00
C GLY A 374 -44.57 16.09 -10.30
N GLU A 375 -45.37 15.02 -10.25
CA GLU A 375 -44.90 13.71 -10.68
C GLU A 375 -44.72 13.68 -12.21
N PRO A 376 -43.52 13.37 -12.74
CA PRO A 376 -43.30 13.30 -14.18
C PRO A 376 -43.96 12.05 -14.76
N GLU A 377 -44.61 12.19 -15.92
CA GLU A 377 -45.23 11.09 -16.64
C GLU A 377 -44.22 10.40 -17.58
N ARG A 378 -43.31 11.17 -18.19
CA ARG A 378 -42.32 10.67 -19.15
C ARG A 378 -40.91 11.11 -18.73
N VAL A 379 -40.04 10.13 -18.47
CA VAL A 379 -38.67 10.35 -18.00
C VAL A 379 -37.66 9.67 -18.92
N LEU A 380 -36.61 10.39 -19.29
CA LEU A 380 -35.41 9.85 -19.92
C LEU A 380 -34.25 9.86 -18.92
N ASP A 381 -33.68 8.70 -18.64
CA ASP A 381 -32.43 8.53 -17.87
C ASP A 381 -31.29 8.18 -18.85
N CYS A 382 -30.34 9.09 -19.03
CA CYS A 382 -29.27 8.98 -20.02
C CYS A 382 -27.97 9.64 -19.54
N PRO A 383 -26.91 8.88 -19.20
CA PRO A 383 -26.80 7.43 -19.23
C PRO A 383 -27.49 6.78 -18.04
N SER A 384 -28.26 5.73 -18.27
CA SER A 384 -28.92 5.01 -17.16
C SER A 384 -28.00 4.05 -16.41
N GLY A 385 -26.89 3.61 -17.03
CA GLY A 385 -26.14 2.44 -16.59
C GLY A 385 -27.07 1.24 -16.35
N TYR A 386 -26.76 0.42 -15.34
CA TYR A 386 -27.65 -0.64 -14.86
C TYR A 386 -28.69 -0.13 -13.83
N GLY A 387 -29.07 1.15 -13.93
CA GLY A 387 -30.20 1.74 -13.22
C GLY A 387 -29.91 2.08 -11.75
N ARG A 388 -28.72 2.61 -11.44
CA ARG A 388 -28.38 3.10 -10.08
C ARG A 388 -29.39 4.15 -9.60
N VAL A 389 -29.76 5.09 -10.48
CA VAL A 389 -30.76 6.14 -10.21
C VAL A 389 -32.16 5.68 -10.62
N LEU A 390 -32.31 5.07 -11.79
CA LEU A 390 -33.61 4.61 -12.33
C LEU A 390 -34.45 3.76 -11.36
N ARG A 391 -33.81 2.93 -10.52
CA ARG A 391 -34.49 2.13 -9.49
C ARG A 391 -35.29 2.98 -8.48
N TYR A 392 -34.77 4.17 -8.16
CA TYR A 392 -35.38 5.10 -7.23
C TYR A 392 -36.48 5.90 -7.94
N MET A 393 -36.26 6.30 -9.20
CA MET A 393 -37.31 6.89 -10.05
C MET A 393 -38.52 5.95 -10.18
N ARG A 394 -38.31 4.66 -10.50
CA ARG A 394 -39.41 3.68 -10.58
C ARG A 394 -40.13 3.49 -9.24
N ALA A 395 -39.40 3.53 -8.13
CA ALA A 395 -40.00 3.40 -6.81
C ALA A 395 -40.83 4.64 -6.42
N ALA A 396 -40.41 5.82 -6.86
CA ALA A 396 -41.12 7.09 -6.63
C ALA A 396 -42.32 7.28 -7.57
N TRP A 397 -42.17 6.96 -8.85
CA TRP A 397 -43.16 7.18 -9.90
C TRP A 397 -43.50 5.85 -10.58
N PRO A 398 -44.34 5.01 -9.95
CA PRO A 398 -44.62 3.65 -10.42
C PRO A 398 -45.28 3.63 -11.80
N ASN A 399 -46.02 4.69 -12.16
CA ASN A 399 -46.77 4.78 -13.42
C ASN A 399 -46.02 5.56 -14.52
N ALA A 400 -44.87 6.17 -14.22
CA ALA A 400 -44.12 6.93 -15.22
C ALA A 400 -43.59 6.01 -16.34
N GLN A 401 -43.62 6.52 -17.56
CA GLN A 401 -42.93 5.95 -18.71
C GLN A 401 -41.45 6.28 -18.60
N LEU A 402 -40.67 5.32 -18.12
CA LEU A 402 -39.22 5.47 -17.97
C LEU A 402 -38.52 4.95 -19.22
N VAL A 403 -37.59 5.72 -19.77
CA VAL A 403 -36.69 5.31 -20.85
C VAL A 403 -35.27 5.22 -20.28
N ALA A 404 -34.67 4.04 -20.37
CA ALA A 404 -33.30 3.77 -19.92
C ALA A 404 -32.38 3.72 -21.14
N MET A 405 -31.54 4.74 -21.28
CA MET A 405 -30.63 4.89 -22.43
C MET A 405 -29.19 4.72 -21.99
N GLU A 406 -28.46 3.76 -22.57
CA GLU A 406 -27.10 3.42 -22.14
C GLU A 406 -26.25 2.85 -23.28
N LEU A 407 -24.96 3.17 -23.30
CA LEU A 407 -23.99 2.70 -24.31
C LEU A 407 -23.51 1.28 -24.02
N SER A 408 -23.38 0.94 -22.74
CA SER A 408 -22.94 -0.38 -22.28
C SER A 408 -23.94 -1.48 -22.68
N PRO A 409 -23.54 -2.48 -23.49
CA PRO A 409 -24.45 -3.55 -23.91
C PRO A 409 -25.04 -4.30 -22.71
N GLY A 410 -26.34 -4.61 -22.76
CA GLY A 410 -27.05 -5.36 -21.71
C GLY A 410 -27.56 -4.52 -20.55
N ALA A 411 -27.11 -3.27 -20.40
CA ALA A 411 -27.57 -2.39 -19.34
C ALA A 411 -29.00 -1.85 -19.57
N PRO A 412 -29.40 -1.40 -20.78
CA PRO A 412 -30.79 -1.07 -21.06
C PRO A 412 -31.74 -2.25 -20.81
N GLU A 413 -31.36 -3.46 -21.23
CA GLU A 413 -32.16 -4.68 -21.05
C GLU A 413 -32.33 -5.04 -19.58
N PHE A 414 -31.26 -4.92 -18.78
CA PHE A 414 -31.35 -5.10 -17.33
C PHE A 414 -32.33 -4.10 -16.71
N CYS A 415 -32.29 -2.83 -17.14
CA CYS A 415 -33.21 -1.80 -16.67
C CYS A 415 -34.66 -2.09 -17.09
N ALA A 416 -34.88 -2.63 -18.29
CA ALA A 416 -36.19 -3.04 -18.75
C ALA A 416 -36.77 -4.19 -17.91
N VAL A 417 -36.00 -5.26 -17.72
CA VAL A 417 -36.42 -6.42 -16.93
C VAL A 417 -36.64 -6.05 -15.46
N THR A 418 -35.76 -5.24 -14.88
CA THR A 418 -35.75 -4.99 -13.43
C THR A 418 -36.69 -3.87 -13.02
N PHE A 419 -36.84 -2.85 -13.86
CA PHE A 419 -37.55 -1.62 -13.51
C PHE A 419 -38.68 -1.28 -14.50
N GLY A 420 -38.97 -2.13 -15.48
CA GLY A 420 -40.03 -1.87 -16.47
C GLY A 420 -39.79 -0.61 -17.27
N ALA A 421 -38.53 -0.25 -17.53
CA ALA A 421 -38.17 0.85 -18.42
C ALA A 421 -38.17 0.40 -19.88
N ARG A 422 -38.38 1.33 -20.81
CA ARG A 422 -38.14 1.09 -22.23
C ARG A 422 -36.63 1.11 -22.47
N PRO A 423 -36.01 0.03 -22.97
CA PRO A 423 -34.58 0.00 -23.24
C PRO A 423 -34.27 0.78 -24.52
N VAL A 424 -33.22 1.59 -24.49
CA VAL A 424 -32.65 2.25 -25.67
C VAL A 424 -31.14 2.06 -25.64
N GLN A 425 -30.60 1.38 -26.64
CA GLN A 425 -29.16 1.28 -26.84
C GLN A 425 -28.62 2.64 -27.33
N SER A 426 -27.68 3.22 -26.60
CA SER A 426 -27.02 4.47 -26.96
C SER A 426 -25.88 4.25 -27.96
N ALA A 427 -25.35 5.34 -28.51
CA ALA A 427 -24.20 5.38 -29.41
C ALA A 427 -23.27 6.56 -29.05
N ASN A 428 -22.05 6.53 -29.58
CA ASN A 428 -21.14 7.67 -29.56
C ASN A 428 -20.85 8.08 -31.02
N PRO A 429 -21.29 9.28 -31.48
CA PRO A 429 -21.90 10.35 -30.68
C PRO A 429 -23.36 10.09 -30.27
N LEU A 430 -23.75 10.58 -29.09
CA LEU A 430 -25.09 10.39 -28.51
C LEU A 430 -26.20 10.85 -29.45
N TRP A 431 -25.98 11.97 -30.15
CA TRP A 431 -26.99 12.59 -31.00
C TRP A 431 -27.27 11.85 -32.32
N SER A 432 -26.60 10.73 -32.56
CA SER A 432 -26.90 9.83 -33.68
C SER A 432 -28.07 8.87 -33.39
N VAL A 433 -28.57 8.81 -32.15
CA VAL A 433 -29.59 7.84 -31.75
C VAL A 433 -31.00 8.38 -32.03
N ASP A 434 -31.70 7.70 -32.94
CA ASP A 434 -33.11 7.94 -33.26
C ASP A 434 -34.05 7.04 -32.44
N GLY A 435 -35.37 7.29 -32.49
CA GLY A 435 -36.37 6.42 -31.86
C GLY A 435 -36.42 6.48 -30.32
N VAL A 436 -35.76 7.47 -29.70
CA VAL A 436 -35.83 7.73 -28.25
C VAL A 436 -37.19 8.33 -27.85
N GLY A 437 -37.89 8.95 -28.80
CA GLY A 437 -39.12 9.71 -28.54
C GLY A 437 -38.82 11.12 -28.01
N ASP A 438 -39.87 11.92 -27.86
CA ASP A 438 -39.84 13.29 -27.35
C ASP A 438 -40.93 13.50 -26.28
N GLY A 439 -41.22 14.75 -25.93
CA GLY A 439 -42.25 15.11 -24.96
C GLY A 439 -41.94 14.69 -23.52
N PHE A 440 -40.66 14.52 -23.15
CA PHE A 440 -40.29 14.17 -21.78
C PHE A 440 -40.55 15.31 -20.81
N ASP A 441 -41.09 14.98 -19.63
CA ASP A 441 -41.17 15.89 -18.48
C ASP A 441 -39.79 16.10 -17.85
N LEU A 442 -38.97 15.04 -17.87
CA LEU A 442 -37.65 15.01 -17.26
C LEU A 442 -36.65 14.31 -18.19
N VAL A 443 -35.50 14.96 -18.40
CA VAL A 443 -34.28 14.31 -18.84
C VAL A 443 -33.27 14.41 -17.71
N TRP A 444 -32.86 13.26 -17.15
CA TRP A 444 -31.77 13.16 -16.18
C TRP A 444 -30.50 12.67 -16.86
N SER A 445 -29.41 13.41 -16.69
CA SER A 445 -28.09 13.13 -17.25
C SER A 445 -27.00 13.28 -16.19
N GLY A 446 -26.93 12.32 -15.26
CA GLY A 446 -25.88 12.25 -14.26
C GLY A 446 -24.59 11.64 -14.81
N SER A 447 -23.44 12.25 -14.50
CA SER A 447 -22.10 11.79 -14.87
C SER A 447 -21.87 11.53 -16.37
N LEU A 448 -22.56 12.25 -17.27
CA LEU A 448 -22.28 12.16 -18.71
C LEU A 448 -21.34 13.26 -19.17
N LEU A 449 -21.77 14.50 -18.99
CA LEU A 449 -21.05 15.70 -19.42
C LEU A 449 -19.71 15.86 -18.70
N THR A 450 -19.59 15.27 -17.50
CA THR A 450 -18.35 15.12 -16.72
C THR A 450 -17.25 14.33 -17.43
N HIS A 451 -17.57 13.62 -18.52
CA HIS A 451 -16.63 12.80 -19.28
C HIS A 451 -16.48 13.21 -20.75
N PHE A 452 -17.17 14.26 -21.19
CA PHE A 452 -17.10 14.78 -22.54
C PHE A 452 -16.10 15.93 -22.66
N ASN A 453 -15.43 16.00 -23.82
CA ASN A 453 -14.73 17.20 -24.26
C ASN A 453 -15.75 18.32 -24.62
N SER A 454 -15.27 19.54 -24.82
CA SER A 454 -16.14 20.71 -25.07
C SER A 454 -16.98 20.59 -26.35
N ASP A 455 -16.53 19.83 -27.34
CA ASP A 455 -17.13 19.78 -28.67
C ASP A 455 -18.43 18.96 -28.66
N ALA A 456 -18.50 17.95 -27.77
CA ALA A 456 -19.69 17.14 -27.59
C ALA A 456 -20.81 17.82 -26.76
N TRP A 457 -20.54 18.94 -26.07
CA TRP A 457 -21.51 19.57 -25.16
C TRP A 457 -22.73 20.16 -25.88
N ALA A 458 -22.51 21.10 -26.80
CA ALA A 458 -23.60 21.78 -27.50
C ALA A 458 -24.56 20.80 -28.23
N PRO A 459 -24.08 19.84 -29.04
CA PRO A 459 -24.98 18.89 -29.70
C PRO A 459 -25.68 17.94 -28.72
N THR A 460 -25.06 17.58 -27.59
CA THR A 460 -25.69 16.78 -26.54
C THR A 460 -26.82 17.55 -25.84
N LEU A 461 -26.57 18.81 -25.47
CA LEU A 461 -27.57 19.67 -24.85
C LEU A 461 -28.74 19.94 -25.79
N ASP A 462 -28.49 20.22 -27.07
CA ASP A 462 -29.56 20.39 -28.06
C ASP A 462 -30.36 19.08 -28.26
N TYR A 463 -29.68 17.94 -28.28
CA TYR A 463 -30.31 16.63 -28.38
C TYR A 463 -31.28 16.35 -27.23
N PHE A 464 -30.90 16.70 -25.99
CA PHE A 464 -31.78 16.61 -24.83
C PHE A 464 -32.90 17.63 -24.86
N ARG A 465 -32.58 18.90 -25.17
CA ARG A 465 -33.55 19.99 -25.29
C ARG A 465 -34.69 19.62 -26.23
N ARG A 466 -34.37 19.12 -27.44
CA ARG A 466 -35.39 18.74 -28.45
C ARG A 466 -36.37 17.67 -27.97
N ARG A 467 -35.94 16.81 -27.04
CA ARG A 467 -36.73 15.70 -26.51
C ARG A 467 -37.60 16.07 -25.32
N LEU A 468 -37.30 17.16 -24.61
CA LEU A 468 -38.17 17.67 -23.56
C LEU A 468 -39.47 18.23 -24.14
N ARG A 469 -40.60 18.17 -23.44
CA ARG A 469 -41.73 19.06 -23.76
C ARG A 469 -41.40 20.50 -23.35
N VAL A 470 -42.12 21.47 -23.89
CA VAL A 470 -42.08 22.85 -23.35
C VAL A 470 -42.46 22.81 -21.86
N GLY A 471 -41.67 23.50 -21.04
CA GLY A 471 -41.77 23.48 -19.59
C GLY A 471 -41.23 22.21 -18.91
N GLY A 472 -40.64 21.26 -19.64
CA GLY A 472 -39.94 20.10 -19.08
C GLY A 472 -38.57 20.44 -18.51
N ALA A 473 -38.03 19.58 -17.63
CA ALA A 473 -36.77 19.78 -16.93
C ALA A 473 -35.61 18.97 -17.52
N LEU A 474 -34.51 19.64 -17.85
CA LEU A 474 -33.20 19.02 -18.05
C LEU A 474 -32.41 19.12 -16.74
N ILE A 475 -32.00 17.98 -16.18
CA ILE A 475 -31.16 17.93 -14.99
C ILE A 475 -29.88 17.16 -15.31
N PHE A 476 -28.72 17.80 -15.17
CA PHE A 476 -27.42 17.16 -15.42
C PHE A 476 -26.38 17.54 -14.38
N THR A 477 -25.26 16.84 -14.37
CA THR A 477 -24.17 17.09 -13.41
C THR A 477 -22.84 17.43 -14.06
N THR A 478 -21.99 18.14 -13.31
CA THR A 478 -20.64 18.55 -13.73
C THR A 478 -19.64 18.39 -12.59
N HIS A 479 -18.35 18.25 -12.92
CA HIS A 479 -17.28 18.40 -11.94
C HIS A 479 -16.95 19.89 -11.79
N GLY A 480 -17.48 20.49 -10.73
CA GLY A 480 -17.33 21.92 -10.41
C GLY A 480 -16.18 22.20 -9.45
N GLU A 481 -16.28 23.32 -8.72
CA GLU A 481 -15.21 23.85 -7.85
C GLU A 481 -14.71 22.81 -6.83
N ARG A 482 -15.62 22.04 -6.23
CA ARG A 482 -15.21 20.99 -5.28
C ARG A 482 -14.41 19.88 -5.93
N SER A 483 -14.75 19.50 -7.17
CA SER A 483 -13.96 18.53 -7.91
C SER A 483 -12.59 19.07 -8.30
N ILE A 484 -12.48 20.37 -8.60
CA ILE A 484 -11.19 21.03 -8.85
C ILE A 484 -10.34 21.01 -7.57
N ALA A 485 -10.90 21.35 -6.41
CA ALA A 485 -10.20 21.27 -5.13
C ALA A 485 -9.76 19.83 -4.78
N LEU A 486 -10.55 18.81 -5.14
CA LEU A 486 -10.14 17.40 -5.01
C LEU A 486 -8.93 17.07 -5.88
N ILE A 487 -8.89 17.58 -7.12
CA ILE A 487 -7.76 17.38 -8.05
C ILE A 487 -6.50 18.10 -7.53
N GLU A 488 -6.67 19.28 -6.93
CA GLU A 488 -5.61 20.03 -6.24
C GLU A 488 -5.14 19.34 -4.94
N ARG A 489 -5.82 18.27 -4.50
CA ARG A 489 -5.59 17.57 -3.23
C ARG A 489 -5.72 18.46 -2.00
N ASP A 490 -6.66 19.41 -2.03
CA ASP A 490 -6.99 20.23 -0.87
C ASP A 490 -7.39 19.33 0.33
N PRO A 491 -6.65 19.34 1.46
CA PRO A 491 -6.88 18.41 2.55
C PRO A 491 -8.28 18.50 3.16
N ALA A 492 -8.81 19.72 3.30
CA ALA A 492 -10.14 19.93 3.88
C ALA A 492 -11.24 19.32 3.00
N THR A 493 -11.13 19.51 1.68
CA THR A 493 -12.06 18.92 0.72
C THR A 493 -11.93 17.40 0.65
N VAL A 494 -10.70 16.87 0.66
CA VAL A 494 -10.45 15.42 0.66
C VAL A 494 -11.09 14.76 1.88
N ASP A 495 -10.98 15.34 3.06
CA ASP A 495 -11.55 14.77 4.29
C ASP A 495 -13.09 14.79 4.26
N VAL A 496 -13.70 15.88 3.80
CA VAL A 496 -15.17 16.00 3.65
C VAL A 496 -15.69 14.96 2.66
N VAL A 497 -15.09 14.86 1.49
CA VAL A 497 -15.53 13.93 0.44
C VAL A 497 -15.26 12.48 0.86
N ARG A 498 -14.13 12.21 1.51
CA ARG A 498 -13.84 10.87 2.04
C ARG A 498 -14.86 10.43 3.08
N ALA A 499 -15.28 11.34 3.96
CA ALA A 499 -16.31 11.06 4.95
C ALA A 499 -17.68 10.78 4.29
N ALA A 500 -18.04 11.54 3.25
CA ALA A 500 -19.31 11.39 2.55
C ALA A 500 -19.36 10.19 1.59
N CYS A 501 -18.27 9.89 0.90
CA CYS A 501 -18.19 8.90 -0.17
C CYS A 501 -17.58 7.56 0.29
N SER A 502 -17.86 7.16 1.53
CA SER A 502 -17.45 5.86 2.09
C SER A 502 -15.95 5.55 1.94
N GLY A 503 -15.09 6.55 2.16
CA GLY A 503 -13.64 6.37 2.12
C GLY A 503 -13.00 6.61 0.75
N TRP A 504 -13.78 6.97 -0.28
CA TRP A 504 -13.19 7.37 -1.57
C TRP A 504 -12.27 8.59 -1.37
N SER A 505 -11.05 8.50 -1.91
CA SER A 505 -9.99 9.50 -1.72
C SER A 505 -10.18 10.77 -2.55
N GLY A 506 -11.26 10.86 -3.33
CA GLY A 506 -11.47 11.94 -4.30
C GLY A 506 -10.48 11.91 -5.47
N ASP A 507 -9.78 10.79 -5.65
CA ASP A 507 -8.82 10.62 -6.73
C ASP A 507 -9.53 10.24 -8.03
N TYR A 508 -9.42 11.11 -9.02
CA TYR A 508 -9.94 10.90 -10.36
C TYR A 508 -8.93 10.20 -11.30
N GLY A 509 -7.71 9.93 -10.85
CA GLY A 509 -6.68 9.23 -11.64
C GLY A 509 -6.14 10.07 -12.81
N ILE A 510 -6.10 11.39 -12.66
CA ILE A 510 -5.63 12.33 -13.70
C ILE A 510 -4.09 12.40 -13.63
N PRO A 511 -3.35 11.99 -14.67
CA PRO A 511 -1.88 11.93 -14.63
C PRO A 511 -1.19 13.28 -14.44
N ASP A 512 -1.78 14.35 -14.96
CA ASP A 512 -1.28 15.73 -14.84
C ASP A 512 -2.35 16.66 -14.26
N ALA A 513 -2.64 16.45 -12.97
CA ALA A 513 -3.61 17.22 -12.21
C ALA A 513 -3.33 18.74 -12.23
N GLY A 514 -2.06 19.13 -12.11
CA GLY A 514 -1.65 20.54 -12.08
C GLY A 514 -1.96 21.26 -13.39
N SER A 515 -1.67 20.64 -14.54
CA SER A 515 -2.01 21.21 -15.85
C SER A 515 -3.52 21.31 -16.08
N MET A 516 -4.29 20.31 -15.64
CA MET A 516 -5.75 20.34 -15.75
C MET A 516 -6.36 21.48 -14.92
N VAL A 517 -5.86 21.69 -13.70
CA VAL A 517 -6.26 22.81 -12.84
C VAL A 517 -5.93 24.14 -13.51
N ALA A 518 -4.70 24.32 -14.02
CA ALA A 518 -4.33 25.56 -14.69
C ALA A 518 -5.24 25.89 -15.88
N ARG A 519 -5.58 24.90 -16.72
CA ARG A 519 -6.46 25.10 -17.88
C ARG A 519 -7.89 25.50 -17.51
N VAL A 520 -8.47 24.91 -16.45
CA VAL A 520 -9.84 25.27 -16.02
C VAL A 520 -9.87 26.64 -15.35
N ARG A 521 -8.81 27.03 -14.64
CA ARG A 521 -8.68 28.37 -14.05
C ARG A 521 -8.53 29.46 -15.12
N ASP A 522 -7.87 29.16 -16.23
CA ASP A 522 -7.67 30.09 -17.36
C ASP A 522 -8.92 30.23 -18.25
N SER A 523 -9.47 29.11 -18.72
CA SER A 523 -10.50 29.09 -19.77
C SER A 523 -11.91 28.77 -19.27
N GLY A 524 -12.05 28.40 -18.00
CA GLY A 524 -13.31 27.96 -17.40
C GLY A 524 -13.66 26.48 -17.66
N PHE A 525 -12.88 25.76 -18.48
CA PHE A 525 -13.09 24.34 -18.77
C PHE A 525 -11.77 23.61 -19.00
N ALA A 526 -11.66 22.38 -18.51
CA ALA A 526 -10.55 21.51 -18.88
C ALA A 526 -11.04 20.09 -19.07
N PHE A 527 -10.40 19.39 -20.02
CA PHE A 527 -10.63 17.99 -20.31
C PHE A 527 -9.29 17.26 -20.38
N THR A 528 -9.28 16.02 -19.92
CA THR A 528 -8.18 15.07 -20.07
C THR A 528 -8.77 13.73 -20.52
N ALA A 529 -8.37 13.25 -21.70
CA ALA A 529 -8.84 11.99 -22.23
C ALA A 529 -8.30 10.79 -21.42
N TYR A 530 -9.08 9.72 -21.34
CA TYR A 530 -8.57 8.45 -20.83
C TYR A 530 -7.63 7.79 -21.85
N GLU A 531 -6.73 6.92 -21.38
CA GLU A 531 -5.81 6.18 -22.24
C GLU A 531 -6.58 5.39 -23.31
N GLY A 532 -6.20 5.57 -24.57
CA GLY A 532 -6.85 4.92 -25.73
C GLY A 532 -8.15 5.58 -26.21
N SER A 533 -8.50 6.77 -25.72
CA SER A 533 -9.69 7.53 -26.12
C SER A 533 -9.34 8.98 -26.50
N HIS A 534 -10.09 9.58 -27.42
CA HIS A 534 -9.98 11.00 -27.78
C HIS A 534 -11.18 11.84 -27.28
N ASP A 535 -12.38 11.25 -27.26
CA ASP A 535 -13.64 11.96 -26.97
C ASP A 535 -14.28 11.56 -25.63
N TRP A 536 -13.63 10.65 -24.89
CA TRP A 536 -14.06 10.18 -23.57
C TRP A 536 -12.92 10.30 -22.56
N GLY A 537 -13.18 10.97 -21.43
CA GLY A 537 -12.16 11.37 -20.47
C GLY A 537 -12.75 11.90 -19.18
N ILE A 538 -12.09 12.84 -18.53
CA ILE A 538 -12.63 13.60 -17.39
C ILE A 538 -12.63 15.07 -17.77
N SER A 539 -13.76 15.74 -17.55
CA SER A 539 -13.88 17.19 -17.67
C SER A 539 -14.13 17.83 -16.29
N VAL A 540 -13.68 19.07 -16.15
CA VAL A 540 -14.01 20.00 -15.05
C VAL A 540 -14.39 21.35 -15.65
N SER A 541 -15.31 22.06 -15.00
CA SER A 541 -15.85 23.31 -15.51
C SER A 541 -16.20 24.29 -14.40
N THR A 542 -16.00 25.58 -14.65
CA THR A 542 -16.54 26.64 -13.79
C THR A 542 -18.03 26.84 -14.06
N ALA A 543 -18.75 27.38 -13.08
CA ALA A 543 -20.17 27.67 -13.21
C ALA A 543 -20.47 28.67 -14.34
N GLU A 544 -19.57 29.62 -14.58
CA GLU A 544 -19.71 30.60 -15.68
C GLU A 544 -19.62 29.94 -17.05
N TRP A 545 -18.65 29.02 -17.23
CA TRP A 545 -18.50 28.30 -18.49
C TRP A 545 -19.73 27.47 -18.83
N VAL A 546 -20.30 26.77 -17.83
CA VAL A 546 -21.52 25.96 -18.01
C VAL A 546 -22.69 26.84 -18.44
N ARG A 547 -22.92 27.99 -17.78
CA ARG A 547 -24.01 28.91 -18.14
C ARG A 547 -23.87 29.39 -19.58
N ARG A 548 -22.70 29.88 -19.96
CA ARG A 548 -22.43 30.35 -21.33
C ARG A 548 -22.69 29.25 -22.36
N ARG A 549 -22.22 28.03 -22.10
CA ARG A 549 -22.40 26.90 -23.03
C ARG A 549 -23.85 26.48 -23.20
N VAL A 550 -24.67 26.57 -22.15
CA VAL A 550 -26.11 26.28 -22.25
C VAL A 550 -26.86 27.43 -22.92
N ASP A 551 -26.50 28.67 -22.63
CA ASP A 551 -27.07 29.86 -23.27
C ASP A 551 -26.84 29.84 -24.80
N ASP A 552 -25.66 29.41 -25.26
CA ASP A 552 -25.32 29.26 -26.68
C ASP A 552 -26.25 28.27 -27.42
N VAL A 553 -26.75 27.24 -26.73
CA VAL A 553 -27.71 26.27 -27.30
C VAL A 553 -29.12 26.87 -27.38
N GLY A 554 -29.47 27.74 -26.44
CA GLY A 554 -30.75 28.42 -26.35
C GLY A 554 -31.91 27.50 -25.96
N GLY A 555 -33.02 28.10 -25.55
CA GLY A 555 -34.27 27.37 -25.23
C GLY A 555 -34.23 26.55 -23.93
N LEU A 556 -33.28 26.82 -23.05
CA LEU A 556 -33.12 26.24 -21.72
C LEU A 556 -32.87 27.36 -20.70
N GLU A 557 -33.79 27.57 -19.77
CA GLU A 557 -33.70 28.58 -18.71
C GLU A 557 -33.11 27.96 -17.44
N LEU A 558 -32.04 28.53 -16.89
CA LEU A 558 -31.46 28.06 -15.62
C LEU A 558 -32.44 28.32 -14.47
N VAL A 559 -32.85 27.24 -13.80
CA VAL A 559 -33.74 27.31 -12.63
C VAL A 559 -32.99 27.08 -11.33
N ARG A 560 -32.02 26.16 -11.33
CA ARG A 560 -31.24 25.82 -10.12
C ARG A 560 -29.82 25.37 -10.48
N HIS A 561 -28.87 25.85 -9.69
CA HIS A 561 -27.50 25.32 -9.62
C HIS A 561 -27.23 24.96 -8.16
N ALA A 562 -26.91 23.70 -7.90
CA ALA A 562 -26.52 23.20 -6.59
C ALA A 562 -25.08 22.72 -6.64
N PRO A 563 -24.11 23.57 -6.22
CA PRO A 563 -22.72 23.18 -6.07
C PRO A 563 -22.63 21.93 -5.20
N HIS A 564 -21.77 20.97 -5.57
CA HIS A 564 -21.54 19.70 -4.86
C HIS A 564 -22.82 18.96 -4.43
N GLY A 565 -23.93 19.16 -5.16
CA GLY A 565 -25.25 18.67 -4.79
C GLY A 565 -25.42 17.17 -4.93
N TRP A 566 -24.61 16.49 -5.74
CA TRP A 566 -24.68 15.03 -5.88
C TRP A 566 -23.43 14.36 -5.33
N SER A 567 -23.63 13.55 -4.28
CA SER A 567 -22.60 12.77 -3.61
C SER A 567 -21.38 13.61 -3.19
N GLU A 568 -21.63 14.84 -2.72
CA GLU A 568 -20.62 15.78 -2.18
C GLU A 568 -19.48 16.16 -3.10
N HIS A 569 -19.53 15.89 -4.41
CA HIS A 569 -18.44 16.21 -5.34
C HIS A 569 -18.89 16.76 -6.69
N GLN A 570 -20.09 16.41 -7.17
CA GLN A 570 -20.62 16.89 -8.44
C GLN A 570 -21.66 17.99 -8.24
N ASP A 571 -21.57 19.03 -9.05
CA ASP A 571 -22.59 20.07 -9.13
C ASP A 571 -23.81 19.53 -9.87
N VAL A 572 -25.00 19.93 -9.45
CA VAL A 572 -26.26 19.59 -10.12
C VAL A 572 -26.87 20.86 -10.73
N TRP A 573 -27.22 20.76 -12.00
CA TRP A 573 -27.84 21.83 -12.76
C TRP A 573 -29.25 21.45 -13.16
N THR A 574 -30.18 22.38 -13.05
CA THR A 574 -31.57 22.22 -13.46
C THR A 574 -31.94 23.34 -14.40
N PHE A 575 -32.33 22.98 -15.61
CA PHE A 575 -32.83 23.89 -16.62
C PHE A 575 -34.25 23.53 -17.02
N LYS A 576 -35.08 24.54 -17.29
CA LYS A 576 -36.43 24.38 -17.80
C LYS A 576 -36.45 24.73 -19.29
N ARG A 577 -37.05 23.86 -20.11
CA ARG A 577 -37.23 24.17 -21.54
C ARG A 577 -38.26 25.30 -21.68
N SER A 578 -37.85 26.42 -22.30
CA SER A 578 -38.71 27.56 -22.62
C SER A 578 -39.66 27.29 -23.77
#